data_AF-A0A022S340-F1
#
_entry.id   AF-A0A022S340-F1
#
_cell.length_a   1.000
_cell.length_b   1.000
_cell.length_c   1.000
_cell.angle_alpha   90.00
_cell.angle_beta   90.00
_cell.angle_gamma   90.00
#
_symmetry.space_group_name_H-M   'P 1'
#
loop_
_entity.id
_entity.type
_entity.pdbx_description
1 polymer ?
#
loop_
_entity_poly.entity_id
_entity_poly.type
_entity_poly.pdbx_seq_one_letter_code
_entity_poly.pdbx_strand_id
1 'polypeptide(L)' 'MARFRNKKKTPFVRPIARKQPTVDHVTGKKLSKSFVFSRGKLPDVLRQLQRDLRKVMLPYTALKLK' A
#
# COMPACT_ATOMS: atom_id res chain seq x y z
N MET A 1 13.51 -29.72 -42.16
CA MET A 1 12.59 -28.56 -42.00
C MET A 1 12.41 -28.26 -40.51
N ALA A 2 12.98 -27.17 -40.00
CA ALA A 2 12.90 -26.81 -38.59
C ALA A 2 11.54 -26.14 -38.27
N ARG A 3 10.84 -26.62 -37.24
CA ARG A 3 9.53 -26.09 -36.81
C ARG A 3 9.73 -24.86 -35.91
N PHE A 4 9.35 -23.68 -36.41
CA PHE A 4 9.26 -22.45 -35.62
C PHE A 4 8.12 -22.55 -34.60
N ARG A 5 8.45 -22.56 -33.30
CA ARG A 5 7.48 -22.46 -32.20
C ARG A 5 7.22 -20.98 -31.89
N ASN A 6 6.06 -20.47 -32.30
CA ASN A 6 5.59 -19.13 -31.93
C ASN A 6 5.25 -19.07 -30.43
N LYS A 7 6.17 -18.57 -29.60
CA LYS A 7 5.89 -18.18 -28.22
C LYS A 7 5.17 -16.82 -28.23
N LYS A 8 3.84 -16.83 -28.14
CA LYS A 8 3.06 -15.60 -27.90
C LYS A 8 3.47 -15.03 -26.54
N LYS A 9 4.20 -13.90 -26.55
CA LYS A 9 4.46 -13.10 -25.35
C LYS A 9 3.19 -12.29 -25.05
N THR A 10 2.50 -12.62 -23.97
CA THR A 10 1.44 -11.76 -23.44
C THR A 10 2.09 -10.48 -22.89
N PRO A 11 1.58 -9.28 -23.24
CA PRO A 11 2.11 -8.05 -22.68
C PRO A 11 1.78 -7.99 -21.18
N PHE A 12 2.82 -7.92 -20.35
CA PHE A 12 2.68 -7.72 -18.91
C PHE A 12 2.26 -6.27 -18.64
N VAL A 13 0.96 -6.06 -18.47
CA VAL A 13 0.39 -4.76 -18.09
C VAL A 13 0.67 -4.53 -16.60
N ARG A 14 1.48 -3.51 -16.28
CA ARG A 14 1.72 -3.12 -14.88
C ARG A 14 0.46 -2.48 -14.30
N PRO A 15 -0.07 -2.95 -13.16
CA PRO A 15 -1.20 -2.29 -12.53
C PRO A 15 -0.80 -0.88 -12.08
N ILE A 16 -1.58 0.11 -12.48
CA ILE A 16 -1.43 1.50 -12.05
C ILE A 16 -1.73 1.54 -10.55
N ALA A 17 -0.70 1.66 -9.73
CA ALA A 17 -0.87 1.80 -8.28
C ALA A 17 -1.64 3.09 -8.00
N ARG A 18 -2.86 2.97 -7.47
CA ARG A 18 -3.67 4.12 -7.06
C ARG A 18 -2.93 4.87 -5.96
N LYS A 19 -2.48 6.10 -6.25
CA LYS A 19 -1.84 6.97 -5.26
C LYS A 19 -2.91 7.40 -4.25
N GLN A 20 -2.61 7.29 -2.96
CA GLN A 20 -3.51 7.77 -1.91
C GLN A 20 -3.61 9.30 -1.97
N PRO A 21 -4.82 9.87 -1.85
CA PRO A 21 -5.01 11.31 -1.82
C PRO A 21 -4.25 11.89 -0.62
N THR A 22 -3.49 12.96 -0.85
CA THR A 22 -2.73 13.65 0.23
C THR A 22 -3.49 14.86 0.76
N VAL A 23 -4.49 15.30 0.02
CA VAL A 23 -5.34 16.45 0.30
C VAL A 23 -6.78 15.97 0.16
N ASP A 24 -7.67 16.45 1.02
CA ASP A 24 -9.10 16.24 0.85
C ASP A 24 -9.58 16.98 -0.41
N HIS A 25 -10.12 16.26 -1.39
CA HIS A 25 -10.55 16.86 -2.65
C HIS A 25 -11.78 17.77 -2.48
N VAL A 26 -12.53 17.65 -1.38
CA VAL A 26 -13.71 18.49 -1.10
C VAL A 26 -13.29 19.77 -0.36
N THR A 27 -12.46 19.65 0.68
CA THR A 27 -12.10 20.76 1.56
C THR A 27 -10.80 21.46 1.19
N GLY A 28 -9.96 20.86 0.33
CA GLY A 28 -8.62 21.36 -0.01
C GLY A 28 -7.61 21.33 1.14
N LYS A 29 -8.00 20.87 2.34
CA LYS A 29 -7.13 20.77 3.50
C LYS A 29 -6.25 19.52 3.42
N LYS A 30 -5.01 19.64 3.87
CA LYS A 30 -4.08 18.52 4.00
C LYS A 30 -4.65 17.49 4.98
N LEU A 31 -4.72 16.23 4.56
CA LEU A 31 -5.17 15.14 5.44
C LEU A 31 -4.15 14.97 6.57
N SER A 32 -4.58 15.15 7.83
CA SER A 32 -3.73 14.90 8.99
C SER A 32 -3.37 13.41 9.01
N LYS A 33 -2.08 13.11 8.99
CA LYS A 33 -1.60 11.73 9.02
C LYS A 33 -1.39 11.31 10.47
N SER A 34 -2.32 10.52 10.99
CA SER A 34 -2.13 9.74 12.21
C SER A 34 -1.00 8.70 12.01
N PHE A 35 -0.30 8.37 13.10
CA PHE A 35 0.78 7.39 13.07
C PHE A 35 0.51 6.26 14.07
N VAL A 36 0.78 5.04 13.61
CA VAL A 36 0.77 3.84 14.45
C VAL A 36 2.11 3.15 14.23
N PHE A 37 2.95 3.12 15.26
CA PHE A 37 4.26 2.48 15.24
C PHE A 37 4.37 1.51 16.41
N SER A 38 5.36 0.63 16.34
CA SER A 38 5.72 -0.25 17.44
C SER A 38 7.10 0.11 17.97
N ARG A 39 7.32 -0.14 19.25
CA ARG A 39 8.61 0.07 19.90
C ARG A 39 9.21 -1.28 20.27
N GLY A 40 10.46 -1.52 19.88
CA GLY A 40 11.18 -2.75 20.19
C GLY A 40 10.68 -3.97 19.40
N LYS A 41 10.94 -5.18 19.93
CA LYS A 41 10.49 -6.43 19.32
C LYS A 41 9.08 -6.74 19.81
N LEU A 42 8.11 -6.79 18.89
CA LEU A 42 6.75 -7.22 19.20
C LEU A 42 6.53 -8.69 18.80
N PRO A 43 5.79 -9.46 19.62
CA PRO A 43 5.19 -10.72 19.21
C PRO A 43 4.37 -10.58 17.93
N ASP A 44 4.31 -11.64 17.12
CA ASP A 44 3.66 -11.60 15.80
C ASP A 44 2.18 -11.23 15.85
N VAL A 45 1.47 -11.61 16.92
CA VAL A 45 0.06 -11.24 17.14
C VAL A 45 -0.10 -9.72 17.25
N LEU A 46 0.80 -9.04 17.98
CA LEU A 46 0.77 -7.60 18.15
C LEU A 46 1.20 -6.87 16.86
N ARG A 47 2.08 -7.47 16.06
CA ARG A 47 2.37 -6.99 14.70
C ARG A 47 1.17 -7.07 13.78
N GLN A 48 0.37 -8.13 13.88
CA GLN A 48 -0.86 -8.27 13.10
C GLN A 48 -1.86 -7.19 13.50
N LEU A 49 -2.08 -6.99 14.80
CA LEU A 49 -2.93 -5.91 15.32
C LEU A 49 -2.45 -4.52 14.84
N GLN A 50 -1.14 -4.26 14.84
CA GLN A 50 -0.59 -3.02 14.31
C GLN A 50 -0.96 -2.80 12.84
N ARG A 51 -0.92 -3.85 12.01
CA ARG A 51 -1.31 -3.77 10.59
C ARG A 51 -2.81 -3.53 10.43
N ASP A 52 -3.63 -4.18 11.25
CA ASP A 52 -5.08 -4.06 11.20
C ASP A 52 -5.51 -2.65 11.60
N LEU A 53 -4.92 -2.08 12.65
CA LEU A 53 -5.12 -0.67 13.03
C LEU A 53 -4.71 0.29 11.90
N ARG A 54 -3.55 0.06 11.28
CA ARG A 54 -3.11 0.88 10.13
C ARG A 54 -4.09 0.82 8.97
N LYS A 55 -4.73 -0.32 8.74
CA LYS A 55 -5.73 -0.53 7.68
C LYS A 55 -7.05 0.17 8.00
N VAL A 56 -7.51 0.09 9.24
CA VAL A 56 -8.72 0.78 9.72
C VAL A 56 -8.58 2.31 9.62
N MET A 57 -7.39 2.84 9.91
CA MET A 57 -7.13 4.28 9.91
C MET A 57 -6.84 4.88 8.52
N LEU A 58 -6.85 4.08 7.43
CA LEU A 58 -6.69 4.61 6.07
C LEU A 58 -7.88 5.52 5.70
N PRO A 59 -7.67 6.61 4.93
CA PRO A 59 -6.44 7.08 4.28
C PRO A 59 -5.53 7.95 5.18
N TYR A 60 -5.89 8.15 6.44
CA TYR A 60 -5.22 9.07 7.37
C TYR A 60 -3.97 8.47 8.03
N THR A 61 -3.49 7.31 7.60
CA THR A 61 -2.32 6.64 8.20
C THR A 61 -1.02 7.03 7.50
N ALA A 62 0.01 7.39 8.27
CA ALA A 62 1.37 7.59 7.77
C ALA A 62 2.06 6.26 7.40
N LEU A 63 1.88 5.75 6.18
CA LEU A 63 2.47 4.48 5.73
C LEU A 63 4.02 4.47 5.65
N LYS A 64 4.65 5.64 5.58
CA LYS A 64 6.11 5.76 5.48
C LYS A 64 6.83 5.68 6.83
N LEU A 65 6.11 5.83 7.95
CA LEU A 65 6.70 5.70 9.28
C LEU A 65 6.88 4.20 9.58
N LYS A 66 8.11 3.75 9.81
CA LYS A 66 8.42 2.37 10.21
C LYS A 66 8.66 2.32 11.71
#